data_AF-A0A1B3LM54-F1
#
_entry.id   AF-A0A1B3LM54-F1
#
_cell.length_a   1.000
_cell.length_b   1.000
_cell.length_c   1.000
_cell.angle_alpha   90.00
_cell.angle_beta   90.00
_cell.angle_gamma   90.00
#
_symmetry.space_group_name_H-M   'P 1'
#
loop_
_entity.id
_entity.type
_entity.pdbx_description
1 polymer ?
#
loop_
_entity_poly.entity_id
_entity_poly.type
_entity_poly.pdbx_seq_one_letter_code
_entity_poly.pdbx_strand_id
1 'polypeptide(L)' 'MAILNWLLRIVVFLLLLGLAARNSDPVTVRWFFGHEWRIELSVLLLALFVLGVLLGAFAGWTHARKQSGPTPTSAD' A
#
# COMPACT_ATOMS: atom_id res chain seq x y z
N MET A 1 -12.55 -17.40 -2.35
CA MET A 1 -12.04 -16.00 -2.41
C MET A 1 -10.67 -15.79 -1.75
N ALA A 2 -10.24 -16.59 -0.76
CA ALA A 2 -8.95 -16.39 -0.08
C ALA A 2 -7.70 -16.61 -0.97
N ILE A 3 -7.79 -17.52 -1.94
CA ILE A 3 -6.67 -17.83 -2.86
C ILE A 3 -6.27 -16.64 -3.72
N LEU A 4 -7.22 -15.85 -4.22
CA LEU A 4 -6.90 -14.67 -5.03
C LEU A 4 -6.13 -13.63 -4.22
N ASN A 5 -6.55 -13.41 -2.97
CA ASN A 5 -5.89 -12.47 -2.08
C ASN A 5 -4.49 -12.96 -1.66
N TRP A 6 -4.32 -14.26 -1.46
CA TRP A 6 -3.01 -14.87 -1.17
C TRP A 6 -2.06 -14.78 -2.36
N LEU A 7 -2.56 -15.07 -3.57
CA LEU A 7 -1.80 -14.95 -4.81
C LEU A 7 -1.35 -13.50 -5.04
N LEU A 8 -2.24 -12.53 -4.83
CA LEU A 8 -1.90 -11.12 -4.93
C LEU A 8 -0.76 -10.74 -3.98
N ARG A 9 -0.79 -11.21 -2.73
CA ARG A 9 0.29 -10.98 -1.75
C ARG A 9 1.63 -11.54 -2.22
N ILE A 10 1.64 -12.74 -2.81
CA ILE A 10 2.86 -13.35 -3.35
C ILE A 10 3.38 -12.56 -4.55
N VAL A 11 2.50 -12.19 -5.48
CA VAL A 11 2.87 -11.41 -6.68
C VAL A 11 3.50 -10.09 -6.25
N VAL A 12 2.88 -9.36 -5.33
CA VAL A 12 3.43 -8.11 -4.77
C VAL A 12 4.79 -8.35 -4.11
N PHE A 13 4.93 -9.42 -3.32
CA PHE A 13 6.21 -9.76 -2.69
C PHE A 13 7.31 -10.05 -3.72
N LEU A 14 7.04 -10.86 -4.73
CA LEU A 14 7.99 -11.20 -5.79
C LEU A 14 8.37 -9.97 -6.62
N LEU A 15 7.42 -9.09 -6.90
CA LEU A 15 7.68 -7.79 -7.53
C LEU A 15 8.65 -6.98 -6.68
N LEU A 16 8.36 -6.79 -5.39
CA LEU A 16 9.22 -6.03 -4.48
C LEU A 16 10.61 -6.65 -4.35
N LEU A 17 10.70 -7.98 -4.21
CA LEU A 17 11.97 -8.72 -4.09
C LEU A 17 12.80 -8.61 -5.38
N GLY A 18 12.17 -8.83 -6.54
CA GLY A 18 12.82 -8.69 -7.83
C GLY A 18 13.29 -7.25 -8.08
N LEU A 19 12.50 -6.27 -7.65
CA LEU A 19 12.85 -4.86 -7.78
C LEU A 19 14.00 -4.49 -6.85
N ALA A 20 14.03 -5.03 -5.62
CA ALA A 20 15.16 -4.87 -4.69
C ALA A 20 16.45 -5.51 -5.23
N ALA A 21 16.36 -6.71 -5.83
CA ALA A 21 17.49 -7.40 -6.41
C ALA A 21 18.02 -6.74 -7.70
N ARG A 22 17.14 -6.12 -8.51
CA ARG A 22 17.53 -5.43 -9.75
C ARG A 22 17.93 -3.97 -9.55
N ASN A 23 17.36 -3.31 -8.54
CA ASN A 23 17.58 -1.90 -8.26
C ASN A 23 18.20 -1.77 -6.87
N SER A 24 19.32 -2.49 -6.67
CA SER A 24 20.23 -2.34 -5.53
C SER A 24 21.22 -1.19 -5.74
N ASP A 25 21.11 -0.48 -6.86
CA ASP A 25 21.86 0.74 -7.12
C ASP A 25 21.15 1.95 -6.50
N PRO A 26 21.81 2.69 -5.60
CA PRO A 26 21.19 3.78 -4.88
C PRO A 26 20.83 4.93 -5.82
N VAL A 27 19.54 5.30 -5.81
CA VAL A 27 19.01 6.46 -6.56
C VAL A 27 19.05 7.71 -5.68
N THR A 28 19.50 8.82 -6.26
CA THR A 28 19.55 10.11 -5.57
C THR A 28 18.25 10.89 -5.76
N VAL A 29 17.50 11.06 -4.66
CA VAL A 29 16.36 11.98 -4.59
C VAL A 29 16.88 13.37 -4.23
N ARG A 30 16.74 14.31 -5.15
CA ARG A 30 17.19 15.70 -5.00
C ARG A 30 16.04 16.56 -4.46
N TRP A 31 16.20 17.06 -3.24
CA TRP A 31 15.23 17.93 -2.58
C TRP A 31 15.56 19.40 -2.83
N PHE A 32 14.55 20.27 -2.64
CA PHE A 32 14.61 21.70 -2.96
C PHE A 32 15.71 22.51 -2.25
N PHE A 33 16.34 22.01 -1.18
CA PHE A 33 17.41 22.67 -0.42
C PHE A 33 18.81 22.09 -0.66
N GLY A 34 19.03 21.44 -1.81
CA GLY A 34 20.32 20.76 -2.10
C GLY A 34 20.54 19.50 -1.25
N HIS A 35 19.49 19.03 -0.58
CA HIS A 35 19.52 17.79 0.17
C HIS A 35 19.35 16.61 -0.78
N GLU A 36 20.29 15.67 -0.73
CA GLU A 36 20.31 14.51 -1.61
C GLU A 36 20.15 13.25 -0.77
N TRP A 37 19.03 12.54 -0.97
CA TRP A 37 18.78 11.28 -0.29
C TRP A 37 19.09 10.14 -1.24
N ARG A 38 20.07 9.31 -0.88
CA ARG A 38 20.39 8.10 -1.61
C ARG A 38 19.58 6.95 -1.05
N ILE A 39 18.61 6.48 -1.82
CA ILE A 39 17.74 5.36 -1.46
C ILE A 39 17.58 4.44 -2.66
N GLU A 40 17.44 3.15 -2.40
CA GLU A 40 17.14 2.17 -3.45
C GLU A 40 15.74 2.44 -4.02
N LEU A 41 15.59 2.37 -5.34
CA LEU A 41 14.31 2.63 -6.03
C LEU A 41 13.20 1.71 -5.49
N SER A 42 13.57 0.48 -5.11
CA SER A 42 12.71 -0.50 -4.46
C SER A 42 12.12 -0.04 -3.13
N VAL A 43 12.93 0.60 -2.29
CA VAL A 43 12.50 1.12 -0.98
C VAL A 43 11.53 2.29 -1.15
N LEU A 44 11.78 3.16 -2.13
CA LEU A 44 10.91 4.30 -2.42
C LEU A 44 9.52 3.84 -2.91
N LEU A 45 9.47 2.88 -3.84
CA LEU A 45 8.21 2.32 -4.32
C LEU A 45 7.45 1.57 -3.21
N LEU A 46 8.16 0.82 -2.37
CA LEU A 46 7.56 0.15 -1.22
C LEU A 46 6.93 1.17 -0.26
N ALA A 47 7.63 2.26 0.06
CA ALA A 47 7.11 3.30 0.93
C ALA A 47 5.84 3.95 0.36
N LEU A 48 5.84 4.28 -0.94
CA LEU A 48 4.66 4.80 -1.65
C LEU A 48 3.50 3.80 -1.64
N PHE A 49 3.78 2.52 -1.86
CA PHE A 49 2.76 1.47 -1.82
C PHE A 49 2.14 1.33 -0.43
N VAL A 50 2.95 1.27 0.63
CA VAL A 50 2.48 1.23 2.02
C VAL A 50 1.62 2.46 2.33
N LEU A 51 2.05 3.64 1.91
CA LEU A 51 1.28 4.87 2.09
C LEU A 51 -0.07 4.81 1.37
N GLY A 52 -0.11 4.31 0.13
CA GLY A 52 -1.36 4.10 -0.62
C GLY A 52 -2.31 3.12 0.07
N VAL A 53 -1.79 2.01 0.62
CA VAL A 53 -2.58 1.04 1.40
C VAL A 53 -3.17 1.69 2.65
N LEU A 54 -2.37 2.48 3.39
CA LEU A 54 -2.85 3.20 4.58
C LEU A 54 -3.95 4.20 4.23
N LEU A 55 -3.79 4.97 3.15
CA LEU A 55 -4.81 5.89 2.66
C LEU A 55 -6.10 5.17 2.25
N GLY A 56 -5.97 4.07 1.51
CA GLY A 56 -7.11 3.24 1.10
C GLY A 56 -7.84 2.61 2.28
N ALA A 57 -7.11 2.09 3.26
CA ALA A 57 -7.68 1.54 4.49
C ALA A 57 -8.38 2.63 5.32
N PHE A 58 -7.78 3.81 5.44
CA PHE A 58 -8.38 4.96 6.13
C PHE A 58 -9.68 5.40 5.44
N ALA A 59 -9.68 5.53 4.11
CA ALA A 59 -10.86 5.85 3.34
C ALA A 59 -11.97 4.79 3.50
N GLY A 60 -11.63 3.51 3.38
CA GLY A 60 -12.57 2.40 3.60
C GLY A 60 -13.14 2.38 5.01
N TRP A 61 -12.33 2.69 6.03
CA TRP A 61 -12.77 2.79 7.41
C TRP A 61 -13.81 3.89 7.61
N THR A 62 -13.63 5.06 6.98
CA THR A 62 -14.65 6.14 7.04
C THR A 62 -15.96 5.72 6.38
N HIS A 63 -15.90 4.89 5.33
CA HIS A 63 -17.08 4.44 4.60
C HIS A 63 -17.83 3.31 5.31
N ALA A 64 -17.09 2.41 5.97
CA ALA A 64 -17.66 1.29 6.74
C ALA A 64 -18.48 1.77 7.95
N ARG A 65 -18.15 2.93 8.53
CA ARG A 65 -18.96 3.53 9.61
C ARG A 65 -20.36 3.96 9.18
N LYS A 66 -20.61 4.15 7.88
CA LYS A 66 -21.92 4.58 7.35
C LYS A 66 -22.90 3.43 7.09
N GLN A 67 -22.48 2.17 7.22
CA GLN A 67 -23.31 1.00 6.85
C GLN A 67 -23.98 0.29 8.04
N SER A 68 -23.71 0.70 9.28
CA SER A 68 -24.51 0.30 10.43
C SER A 68 -25.82 1.11 10.47
N GLY A 69 -26.66 0.94 9.46
CA GLY A 69 -28.06 1.34 9.51
C GLY A 69 -28.84 0.30 10.35
N PRO A 70 -29.68 0.72 11.30
CA PRO A 70 -30.39 -0.19 12.20
C PRO A 70 -31.24 -1.17 11.39
N THR A 71 -31.11 -2.45 11.71
CA THR A 71 -31.97 -3.51 11.18
C THR A 71 -33.41 -3.13 11.49
N PRO A 72 -34.30 -2.95 10.50
CA PRO A 72 -35.72 -2.81 10.77
C PRO A 72 -36.16 -4.13 11.38
N THR A 73 -36.34 -4.11 12.71
CA THR A 73 -37.10 -5.10 13.46
C THR A 73 -38.35 -5.42 12.64
N SER A 74 -38.46 -6.67 12.20
CA SER A 74 -39.71 -7.24 11.69
C SER A 74 -40.75 -7.06 12.78
N ALA A 75 -41.56 -6.02 12.64
CA ALA A 75 -42.76 -5.82 13.42
C ALA A 75 -43.82 -6.76 12.84
N ASP A 76 -44.21 -7.68 13.70
CA ASP A 76 -45.40 -8.53 13.69
C ASP A 76 -46.68 -7.80 13.24
#